data_AF-A0A6N8H278-F1
#
_entry.id   AF-A0A6N8H278-F1
#
_cell.length_a   1.000
_cell.length_b   1.000
_cell.length_c   1.000
_cell.angle_alpha   90.00
_cell.angle_beta   90.00
_cell.angle_gamma   90.00
#
_symmetry.space_group_name_H-M   'P 1'
#
loop_
_entity.id
_entity.type
_entity.pdbx_description
1 polymer ?
#
loop_
_entity_poly.entity_id
_entity_poly.type
_entity_poly.pdbx_seq_one_letter_code
_entity_poly.pdbx_strand_id
1 'polypeptide(L)'
;MLIVVLVVLCVASLAAAELQTMRLRTLQQKMDALRQNVEHEVRKQEALWHDMVHDLRNPAACMYSLAQLIQENRNGDPEQLNHFLDEMHKSSSKVLQVMADQVPPPPDMRVVFGDAPAPSETGDTIEQKK
;
A
#
# COMPACT_ATOMS: atom_id res chain seq x y z
N MET A 1 61.32 -4.26 11.57
CA MET A 1 60.21 -5.15 11.94
C MET A 1 59.00 -4.36 12.48
N LEU A 2 59.12 -3.62 13.58
CA LEU A 2 58.00 -2.84 14.17
C LEU A 2 57.34 -1.82 13.22
N ILE A 3 58.14 -1.06 12.46
CA ILE A 3 57.61 -0.09 11.49
C ILE A 3 56.79 -0.78 10.40
N VAL A 4 57.25 -1.94 9.93
CA VAL A 4 56.54 -2.72 8.90
C VAL A 4 55.19 -3.22 9.45
N VAL A 5 55.18 -3.69 10.70
CA VAL A 5 53.94 -4.13 11.38
C VAL A 5 52.95 -2.97 11.56
N LEU A 6 53.43 -1.79 11.95
CA LEU A 6 52.59 -0.59 12.08
C LEU A 6 51.97 -0.16 10.75
N VAL A 7 52.76 -0.16 9.67
CA VAL A 7 52.26 0.18 8.33
C VAL A 7 51.18 -0.81 7.87
N VAL A 8 51.39 -2.12 8.10
CA VAL A 8 50.39 -3.15 7.76
C VAL A 8 49.09 -2.96 8.56
N LEU A 9 49.17 -2.66 9.86
CA LEU A 9 47.99 -2.40 10.69
C LEU A 9 47.23 -1.14 10.28
N CYS A 10 47.94 -0.08 9.88
CA CYS A 10 47.31 1.14 9.37
C CYS A 10 46.56 0.90 8.06
N VAL A 11 47.17 0.20 7.10
CA VAL A 11 46.52 -0.12 5.81
C VAL A 11 45.31 -1.03 6.01
N ALA A 12 45.40 -2.03 6.89
CA ALA A 12 44.28 -2.91 7.20
C ALA A 12 43.10 -2.16 7.85
N SER A 13 43.41 -1.25 8.79
CA SER A 13 42.39 -0.42 9.45
C SER A 13 41.72 0.56 8.48
N LEU A 14 42.51 1.16 7.57
CA LEU A 14 42.00 2.06 6.54
C LEU A 14 41.08 1.33 5.55
N ALA A 15 41.48 0.14 5.09
CA ALA A 15 40.67 -0.69 4.21
C ALA A 15 39.35 -1.13 4.88
N ALA A 16 39.38 -1.45 6.17
CA ALA A 16 38.16 -1.76 6.93
C ALA A 16 37.21 -0.55 7.02
N ALA A 17 37.74 0.66 7.23
CA ALA A 17 36.95 1.89 7.29
C ALA A 17 36.33 2.24 5.92
N GLU A 18 37.07 2.08 4.82
CA GLU A 18 36.54 2.28 3.46
C GLU A 18 35.43 1.28 3.13
N LEU A 19 35.59 0.01 3.52
CA LEU A 19 34.56 -1.00 3.33
C LEU A 19 33.28 -0.69 4.14
N GLN A 20 33.44 -0.20 5.39
CA GLN A 20 32.30 0.21 6.22
C GLN A 20 31.58 1.44 5.67
N THR A 21 32.32 2.45 5.21
CA THR A 21 31.71 3.64 4.60
C THR A 21 30.97 3.31 3.30
N MET A 22 31.49 2.41 2.47
CA MET A 22 30.76 1.91 1.29
C MET A 22 29.46 1.20 1.67
N ARG A 23 29.49 0.29 2.66
CA ARG A 23 28.28 -0.39 3.15
C ARG A 23 27.24 0.58 3.69
N LEU A 24 27.67 1.59 4.44
CA LEU A 24 26.76 2.61 4.98
C LEU A 24 26.10 3.42 3.86
N ARG A 25 26.85 3.81 2.82
CA ARG A 25 26.29 4.50 1.63
C ARG A 25 25.29 3.61 0.89
N THR A 26 25.58 2.33 0.70
CA THR A 26 24.63 1.40 0.05
C THR A 26 23.36 1.25 0.88
N LEU A 27 23.47 1.19 2.22
CA LEU A 27 22.33 1.05 3.11
C LEU A 27 21.49 2.33 3.14
N GLN A 28 22.12 3.49 3.15
CA GLN A 28 21.45 4.78 3.04
C GLN A 28 20.70 4.91 1.71
N GLN A 29 21.34 4.53 0.60
CA GLN A 29 20.68 4.52 -0.72
C GLN A 29 19.46 3.60 -0.77
N LYS A 30 19.53 2.42 -0.14
CA LYS A 30 18.38 1.52 -0.02
C LYS A 30 17.26 2.10 0.85
N MET A 31 17.63 2.79 1.93
CA MET A 31 16.66 3.46 2.81
C MET A 31 15.95 4.61 2.08
N ASP A 32 16.69 5.41 1.30
CA ASP A 32 16.12 6.49 0.49
C ASP A 32 15.21 5.95 -0.61
N ALA A 33 15.60 4.86 -1.27
CA ALA A 33 14.74 4.19 -2.27
C ALA A 33 13.45 3.64 -1.63
N LEU A 34 13.55 3.03 -0.44
CA LEU A 34 12.39 2.56 0.30
C LEU A 34 11.48 3.73 0.70
N ARG A 35 12.07 4.81 1.21
CA ARG A 35 11.33 6.03 1.57
C ARG A 35 10.58 6.59 0.38
N GLN A 36 11.24 6.72 -0.77
CA GLN A 36 10.61 7.22 -1.99
C GLN A 36 9.46 6.30 -2.45
N ASN A 37 9.65 4.98 -2.36
CA ASN A 37 8.61 4.02 -2.72
C ASN A 37 7.37 4.16 -1.81
N VAL A 38 7.57 4.28 -0.50
CA VAL A 38 6.49 4.51 0.47
C VAL A 38 5.79 5.85 0.21
N GLU A 39 6.56 6.94 0.03
CA GLU A 39 5.98 8.26 -0.27
C GLU A 39 5.21 8.29 -1.60
N HIS A 40 5.63 7.48 -2.58
CA HIS A 40 4.89 7.31 -3.82
C HIS A 40 3.58 6.55 -3.61
N GLU A 41 3.62 5.41 -2.90
CA GLU A 41 2.41 4.62 -2.65
C GLU A 41 1.40 5.37 -1.78
N VAL A 42 1.87 6.14 -0.79
CA VAL A 42 1.01 7.02 0.02
C VAL A 42 0.32 8.06 -0.86
N ARG A 43 1.04 8.74 -1.74
CA ARG A 43 0.44 9.74 -2.65
C ARG A 43 -0.58 9.11 -3.61
N LYS A 44 -0.29 7.91 -4.10
CA LYS A 44 -1.22 7.15 -4.95
C LYS A 44 -2.49 6.77 -4.17
N GLN A 45 -2.33 6.30 -2.93
CA GLN A 45 -3.46 5.97 -2.06
C GLN A 45 -4.27 7.21 -1.68
N GLU A 46 -3.62 8.34 -1.44
CA GLU A 46 -4.27 9.63 -1.14
C GLU A 46 -5.08 10.13 -2.35
N ALA A 47 -4.55 10.02 -3.57
CA ALA A 47 -5.28 10.36 -4.79
C ALA A 47 -6.52 9.45 -4.98
N LEU A 48 -6.36 8.13 -4.81
CA LEU A 48 -7.47 7.18 -4.87
C LEU A 48 -8.55 7.48 -3.83
N TRP A 49 -8.14 7.80 -2.60
CA TRP A 49 -9.06 8.18 -1.53
C TRP A 49 -9.79 9.48 -1.85
N HIS A 50 -9.09 10.48 -2.36
CA HIS A 50 -9.68 11.75 -2.76
C HIS A 50 -10.74 11.55 -3.86
N ASP A 51 -10.44 10.76 -4.89
CA ASP A 51 -11.37 10.46 -5.97
C ASP A 51 -12.59 9.68 -5.47
N MET A 52 -12.37 8.68 -4.62
CA MET A 52 -13.47 7.95 -3.99
C MET A 52 -14.39 8.85 -3.16
N VAL A 53 -13.82 9.74 -2.34
CA VAL A 53 -14.61 10.69 -1.55
C VAL A 53 -15.39 11.64 -2.45
N HIS A 54 -14.77 12.11 -3.53
CA HIS A 54 -15.43 12.96 -4.51
C HIS A 54 -16.64 12.25 -5.16
N ASP A 55 -16.44 11.00 -5.61
CA ASP A 55 -17.46 10.22 -6.28
C ASP A 55 -18.60 9.78 -5.35
N LEU A 56 -18.30 9.56 -4.07
CA LEU A 56 -19.30 9.23 -3.04
C LEU A 56 -20.10 10.46 -2.57
N ARG A 57 -19.51 11.66 -2.61
CA ARG A 57 -20.14 12.88 -2.07
C ARG A 57 -21.47 13.18 -2.74
N ASN A 58 -21.53 13.10 -4.06
CA ASN A 58 -22.71 13.46 -4.84
C ASN A 58 -23.91 12.51 -4.60
N PRO A 59 -23.77 11.17 -4.73
CA PRO A 59 -24.86 10.26 -4.43
C PRO A 59 -25.26 10.28 -2.95
N ALA A 60 -24.32 10.47 -2.02
CA ALA A 60 -24.64 10.62 -0.60
C ALA A 60 -25.50 11.86 -0.32
N ALA A 61 -25.14 13.02 -0.89
CA ALA A 61 -25.94 14.24 -0.79
C ALA A 61 -27.34 14.06 -1.39
N CYS A 62 -27.44 13.41 -2.55
CA CYS A 62 -28.71 13.10 -3.20
C CYS A 62 -29.61 12.23 -2.32
N MET A 63 -29.09 11.16 -1.70
CA MET A 63 -29.87 10.33 -0.78
C MET A 63 -30.37 11.11 0.43
N TYR A 64 -29.54 11.98 0.99
CA TYR A 64 -29.94 12.82 2.12
C TYR A 64 -31.09 13.76 1.75
N SER A 65 -30.99 14.45 0.62
CA SER A 65 -32.07 15.33 0.12
C SER A 65 -33.34 14.55 -0.20
N LEU A 66 -33.24 13.37 -0.83
CA LEU A 66 -34.40 12.53 -1.12
C LEU A 66 -35.07 12.01 0.16
N ALA A 67 -34.29 11.68 1.19
CA ALA A 67 -34.82 11.27 2.50
C ALA A 67 -35.61 12.40 3.16
N GLN A 68 -35.19 13.66 3.00
CA GLN A 68 -35.98 14.82 3.45
C GLN A 68 -37.27 14.98 2.66
N LEU A 69 -37.21 14.92 1.32
CA LEU A 69 -38.39 15.04 0.46
C LEU A 69 -39.42 13.94 0.71
N ILE A 70 -38.98 12.72 0.99
CA ILE A 70 -39.84 11.58 1.38
C ILE A 70 -40.53 11.84 2.72
N GLN A 71 -39.82 12.42 3.69
CA GLN A 71 -40.42 12.76 4.98
C GLN A 71 -41.45 13.89 4.86
N GLU A 72 -41.15 14.90 4.05
CA GLU A 72 -42.04 16.05 3.80
C GLU A 72 -43.28 15.65 2.99
N ASN A 73 -43.14 14.77 2.00
CA ASN A 73 -44.24 14.30 1.14
C ASN A 73 -44.87 12.98 1.60
N ARG A 74 -44.67 12.58 2.87
CA ARG A 74 -45.16 11.28 3.38
C ARG A 74 -46.67 11.08 3.22
N ASN A 75 -47.45 12.17 3.31
CA ASN A 75 -48.91 12.17 3.14
C ASN A 75 -49.33 12.83 1.81
N GLY A 76 -48.38 13.12 0.93
CA GLY A 76 -48.60 13.76 -0.35
C GLY A 76 -48.98 12.77 -1.45
N ASP A 77 -48.66 13.12 -2.70
CA ASP A 77 -48.94 12.28 -3.85
C ASP A 77 -48.12 10.98 -3.82
N PRO A 78 -48.76 9.79 -3.86
CA PRO A 78 -48.06 8.51 -3.83
C PRO A 78 -47.17 8.27 -5.05
N GLU A 79 -47.48 8.84 -6.22
CA GLU A 79 -46.62 8.70 -7.40
C GLU A 79 -45.30 9.45 -7.22
N GLN A 80 -45.37 10.66 -6.66
CA GLN A 80 -44.18 11.45 -6.33
C GLN A 80 -43.31 10.78 -5.26
N LEU A 81 -43.94 10.18 -4.24
CA LEU A 81 -43.25 9.41 -3.20
C LEU A 81 -42.50 8.20 -3.79
N ASN A 82 -43.15 7.47 -4.70
CA ASN A 82 -42.52 6.34 -5.40
C ASN A 82 -41.35 6.80 -6.28
N HIS A 83 -41.47 7.93 -6.96
CA HIS A 83 -40.37 8.49 -7.75
C HIS A 83 -39.15 8.84 -6.88
N PHE A 84 -39.36 9.44 -5.69
CA PHE A 84 -38.27 9.73 -4.77
C PHE A 84 -37.59 8.48 -4.22
N LEU A 85 -38.36 7.42 -3.94
CA LEU A 85 -37.83 6.14 -3.50
C LEU A 85 -36.99 5.46 -4.60
N ASP A 86 -37.42 5.55 -5.85
CA ASP A 86 -36.68 5.01 -7.00
C ASP A 86 -35.34 5.74 -7.21
N GLU A 87 -35.35 7.08 -7.19
CA GLU A 87 -34.13 7.87 -7.28
C GLU A 87 -33.19 7.64 -6.08
N MET A 88 -33.74 7.36 -4.88
CA MET A 88 -32.95 7.00 -3.71
C MET A 88 -32.26 5.64 -3.92
N HIS A 89 -32.98 4.66 -4.45
CA HIS A 89 -32.44 3.34 -4.77
C HIS A 89 -31.31 3.41 -5.80
N LYS A 90 -31.51 4.22 -6.85
CA LYS A 90 -30.50 4.48 -7.88
C LYS A 90 -29.26 5.18 -7.32
N SER A 91 -29.44 6.15 -6.43
CA SER A 91 -28.32 6.83 -5.76
C SER A 91 -27.54 5.87 -4.84
N SER A 92 -28.25 5.01 -4.09
CA SER A 92 -27.63 3.96 -3.27
C SER A 92 -26.84 2.95 -4.12
N SER A 93 -27.36 2.56 -5.28
CA SER A 93 -26.65 1.67 -6.21
C SER A 93 -25.35 2.29 -6.72
N LYS A 94 -25.32 3.60 -6.99
CA LYS A 94 -24.08 4.31 -7.37
C LYS A 94 -23.04 4.30 -6.26
N VAL A 95 -23.45 4.45 -4.99
CA VAL A 95 -22.52 4.33 -3.84
C VAL A 95 -21.88 2.94 -3.82
N LEU A 96 -22.68 1.89 -3.98
CA LEU A 96 -22.19 0.51 -3.99
C LEU A 96 -21.24 0.25 -5.17
N GLN A 97 -21.54 0.83 -6.33
CA GLN A 97 -20.68 0.72 -7.51
C GLN A 97 -19.32 1.40 -7.29
N VAL A 98 -19.30 2.63 -6.78
CA VAL A 98 -18.05 3.32 -6.44
C VAL A 98 -17.23 2.52 -5.42
N MET A 99 -17.89 1.90 -4.43
CA MET A 99 -17.20 1.02 -3.48
C MET A 99 -16.66 -0.24 -4.14
N ALA A 100 -17.39 -0.88 -5.05
CA ALA A 100 -16.96 -2.09 -5.74
C ALA A 100 -15.79 -1.86 -6.70
N ASP A 101 -15.81 -0.75 -7.44
CA ASP A 101 -14.77 -0.41 -8.42
C ASP A 101 -13.44 -0.02 -7.75
N GLN A 102 -13.49 0.46 -6.50
CA GLN A 102 -12.34 0.96 -5.74
C GLN A 102 -11.72 -0.06 -4.78
N VAL A 103 -12.23 -1.30 -4.68
CA VAL A 103 -11.55 -2.38 -3.94
C VAL A 103 -10.43 -2.92 -4.83
N PRO A 104 -9.14 -2.61 -4.57
CA PRO A 104 -8.07 -3.28 -5.29
C PRO A 104 -8.17 -4.79 -5.03
N PRO A 105 -7.93 -5.63 -6.05
CA PRO A 105 -7.81 -7.07 -5.82
C PRO A 105 -6.78 -7.31 -4.70
N PRO A 106 -7.01 -8.30 -3.83
CA PRO A 106 -6.10 -8.58 -2.72
C PRO A 106 -4.68 -8.65 -3.26
N PRO A 107 -3.72 -7.91 -2.66
CA PRO A 107 -2.38 -7.84 -3.18
C PRO A 107 -1.82 -9.25 -3.28
N ASP A 108 -1.31 -9.59 -4.47
CA ASP A 108 -0.62 -10.85 -4.69
C ASP A 108 0.59 -10.85 -3.74
N MET A 109 0.48 -11.58 -2.62
CA MET A 109 1.47 -11.55 -1.52
C MET A 109 2.90 -11.89 -1.96
N ARG A 110 3.06 -12.39 -3.19
CA ARG A 110 4.33 -12.69 -3.85
C ARG A 110 5.15 -11.46 -4.23
N VAL A 111 4.57 -10.26 -4.26
CA VAL A 111 5.26 -9.03 -4.75
C VAL A 111 5.80 -8.14 -3.62
N VAL A 112 5.25 -8.25 -2.40
CA VAL A 112 5.65 -7.36 -1.27
C VAL A 112 6.97 -7.79 -0.63
N PHE A 113 7.29 -9.08 -0.66
CA PHE A 113 8.60 -9.60 -0.28
C PHE A 113 9.20 -10.25 -1.51
N GLY A 114 10.04 -9.51 -2.23
CA GLY A 114 10.77 -10.04 -3.39
C GLY A 114 11.39 -11.39 -3.06
N ASP A 115 11.37 -12.29 -4.04
CA ASP A 115 11.87 -13.66 -3.99
C ASP A 115 12.99 -13.83 -2.96
N ALA A 116 12.63 -14.31 -1.78
CA ALA A 116 13.61 -14.87 -0.87
C ALA A 116 14.19 -16.07 -1.63
N PRO A 117 15.51 -16.10 -1.92
CA PRO A 117 16.09 -17.27 -2.55
C PRO A 117 15.79 -18.46 -1.63
N ALA A 118 15.17 -19.49 -2.21
CA ALA A 118 14.85 -20.72 -1.51
C ALA A 118 16.11 -21.20 -0.77
N PRO A 119 16.01 -21.60 0.51
CA PRO A 119 17.15 -22.17 1.20
C PRO A 119 17.56 -23.41 0.41
N SER A 120 18.74 -23.35 -0.22
CA SER A 120 19.35 -24.49 -0.90
C SER A 120 19.29 -25.68 0.05
N GLU A 121 18.65 -26.77 -0.38
CA GLU A 121 18.62 -28.04 0.32
C GLU A 121 20.06 -28.50 0.57
N THR A 122 20.61 -28.18 1.74
CA THR A 122 21.72 -28.94 2.31
C THR A 122 21.16 -30.27 2.73
N GLY A 123 21.17 -31.22 1.79
CA GLY A 123 20.87 -32.62 2.04
C GLY A 123 21.82 -33.17 3.08
N ASP A 124 21.25 -33.55 4.22
CA ASP A 124 21.89 -34.37 5.25
C ASP A 124 22.42 -35.66 4.63
N THR A 125 23.74 -35.72 4.39
CA THR A 125 24.43 -36.99 4.20
C THR A 125 24.90 -37.46 5.57
N ILE A 126 24.03 -38.18 6.28
CA ILE A 126 24.43 -38.97 7.44
C ILE A 126 25.23 -40.17 6.90
N GLU A 127 26.56 -40.10 6.99
CA GLU A 127 27.42 -41.28 6.83
C GLU A 127 27.12 -42.28 7.96
N GLN A 128 26.41 -43.36 7.62
CA GLN A 128 26.44 -44.58 8.43
C GLN A 128 27.78 -45.27 8.23
N LYS A 129 28.67 -45.14 9.23
CA LYS A 129 29.86 -45.98 9.31
C LYS A 129 29.54 -47.26 10.09
N LYS A 130 29.63 -48.37 9.37
CA LYS A 130 29.56 -49.75 9.84
C LYS A 130 30.82 -50.14 10.62
#